data_AF-A0A094P3U2-F1
#
_entry.id   AF-A0A094P3U2-F1
#
_cell.length_a   1.000
_cell.length_b   1.000
_cell.length_c   1.000
_cell.angle_alpha   90.00
_cell.angle_beta   90.00
_cell.angle_gamma   90.00
#
_symmetry.space_group_name_H-M   'P 1'
#
loop_
_entity.id
_entity.type
_entity.pdbx_description
1 polymer ?
#
loop_
_entity_poly.entity_id
_entity_poly.type
_entity_poly.pdbx_seq_one_letter_code
_entity_poly.pdbx_strand_id
1 'polypeptide(L)'
;MSLPPPILEYCTRHPQIVTGRHCTRCDRPACNDCLTLADVGSHCTECVRRARPATSERIRFWNAAQPVLVTRLLIAVNVIAYAWVLTGTRMSSIAGSINSNELDMGLSQVFIDNGEWYRIISSGFLHFGLIHVGMNMLLLWQLGQLLEPALGRSRFTLLYFTAMVGGATGALLINPNGLTGGASGAVFGLMAAAAVGFQQRGVNPMRTGIGATLMLNLLITFAIPGISIGGHLGGALVGGVIGYAMLEPKWQRDAPWIAWVAPVICIASSLLLISTF
;
A
#
# COMPACT_ATOMS: atom_id res chain seq x y z
N MET A 1 -15.79 73.42 24.01
CA MET A 1 -14.99 72.74 22.97
C MET A 1 -15.76 71.50 22.55
N SER A 2 -16.27 71.45 21.32
CA SER A 2 -16.90 70.25 20.76
C SER A 2 -15.81 69.29 20.30
N LEU A 3 -15.89 68.02 20.71
CA LEU A 3 -15.00 66.98 20.19
C LEU A 3 -15.22 66.83 18.67
N PRO A 4 -14.15 66.59 17.88
CA PRO A 4 -14.30 66.29 16.47
C PRO A 4 -15.16 65.02 16.28
N PRO A 5 -15.92 64.92 15.17
CA PRO A 5 -16.74 63.75 14.90
C PRO A 5 -15.86 62.48 14.81
N PRO A 6 -16.35 61.33 15.28
CA PRO A 6 -15.61 60.08 15.21
C PRO A 6 -15.37 59.71 13.73
N ILE A 7 -14.13 59.33 13.42
CA ILE A 7 -13.78 58.77 12.11
C ILE A 7 -14.40 57.37 12.05
N LEU A 8 -15.41 57.19 11.20
CA LEU A 8 -16.04 55.90 10.98
C LEU A 8 -15.21 55.09 10.00
N GLU A 9 -14.76 53.93 10.44
CA GLU A 9 -14.08 52.97 9.58
C GLU A 9 -15.06 51.89 9.09
N TYR A 10 -14.78 51.38 7.89
CA TYR A 10 -15.63 50.39 7.23
C TYR A 10 -14.86 49.11 6.97
N CYS A 11 -15.56 47.98 7.03
CA CYS A 11 -14.97 46.69 6.74
C CYS A 11 -14.41 46.67 5.31
N THR A 12 -13.13 46.31 5.18
CA THR A 12 -12.45 46.22 3.87
C THR A 12 -13.13 45.29 2.86
N ARG A 13 -13.90 44.30 3.33
CA ARG A 13 -14.66 43.36 2.48
C ARG A 13 -16.14 43.73 2.34
N HIS A 14 -16.69 44.44 3.32
CA HIS A 14 -18.08 44.90 3.34
C HIS A 14 -18.10 46.42 3.56
N PRO A 15 -17.91 47.23 2.50
CA PRO A 15 -17.75 48.68 2.62
C PRO A 15 -18.95 49.41 3.23
N GLN A 16 -20.11 48.73 3.29
CA GLN A 16 -21.35 49.26 3.87
C GLN A 16 -21.42 49.08 5.40
N ILE A 17 -20.53 48.26 5.98
CA ILE A 17 -20.56 47.88 7.40
C ILE A 17 -19.50 48.67 8.16
N VAL A 18 -19.95 49.57 9.03
CA VAL A 18 -19.09 50.28 9.99
C VAL A 18 -18.50 49.27 10.97
N THR A 19 -17.20 49.35 11.22
CA THR A 19 -16.50 48.49 12.18
C THR A 19 -15.48 49.29 12.99
N GLY A 20 -15.33 48.95 14.27
CA GLY A 20 -14.24 49.43 15.12
C GLY A 20 -13.20 48.34 15.43
N ARG A 21 -13.25 47.22 14.70
CA ARG A 21 -12.34 46.08 14.91
C ARG A 21 -11.36 45.95 13.76
N HIS A 22 -10.14 45.57 14.12
CA HIS A 22 -9.03 45.40 13.20
C HIS A 22 -8.46 44.00 13.28
N CYS A 23 -7.94 43.54 12.15
CA CYS A 23 -7.11 42.34 12.11
C CYS A 23 -5.82 42.57 12.90
N THR A 24 -5.57 41.80 13.95
CA THR A 24 -4.35 41.91 14.78
C THR A 24 -3.05 41.74 13.98
N ARG A 25 -3.12 41.08 12.82
CA ARG A 25 -1.95 40.77 11.98
C ARG A 25 -1.63 41.83 10.91
N CYS A 26 -2.64 42.43 10.29
CA CYS A 26 -2.44 43.36 9.17
C CYS A 26 -3.09 44.73 9.38
N ASP A 27 -3.68 44.93 10.55
CA ASP A 27 -4.32 46.16 11.02
C ASP A 27 -5.48 46.68 10.15
N ARG A 28 -5.95 45.88 9.19
CA ARG A 28 -7.07 46.27 8.32
C ARG A 28 -8.40 46.20 9.09
N PRO A 29 -9.31 47.18 8.88
CA PRO A 29 -10.64 47.14 9.45
C PRO A 29 -11.46 45.98 8.86
N ALA A 30 -12.09 45.21 9.74
CA ALA A 30 -12.90 44.06 9.39
C ALA A 30 -14.12 43.92 10.33
N CYS A 31 -15.29 43.58 9.79
CA CYS A 31 -16.47 43.30 10.61
C CYS A 31 -16.34 41.94 11.33
N ASN A 32 -17.21 41.68 12.31
CA ASN A 32 -17.22 40.43 13.06
C ASN A 32 -17.30 39.18 12.17
N ASP A 33 -18.08 39.23 11.08
CA ASP A 33 -18.21 38.09 10.15
C ASP A 33 -16.94 37.84 9.33
N CYS A 34 -16.08 38.85 9.19
CA CYS A 34 -14.83 38.76 8.46
C CYS A 34 -13.61 38.47 9.35
N LEU A 35 -13.79 38.48 10.67
CA LEU A 35 -12.77 38.19 11.66
C LEU A 35 -12.92 36.76 12.19
N THR A 36 -11.84 36.01 12.15
CA THR A 36 -11.74 34.69 12.78
C THR A 36 -10.88 34.80 14.03
N LEU A 37 -11.31 34.18 15.13
CA LEU A 37 -10.52 34.11 16.34
C LEU A 37 -9.21 33.34 16.08
N ALA A 38 -8.10 33.87 16.57
CA ALA A 38 -6.79 33.23 16.49
C ALA A 38 -6.19 33.09 17.90
N ASP A 39 -5.09 32.34 18.03
CA ASP A 39 -4.40 32.15 19.32
C ASP A 39 -3.99 33.50 19.96
N VAL A 40 -3.70 34.50 19.14
CA VAL A 40 -3.46 35.88 19.56
C VAL A 40 -4.36 36.83 18.76
N GLY A 41 -5.42 37.34 19.40
CA GLY A 41 -6.32 38.32 18.82
C GLY A 41 -7.27 37.76 17.76
N SER A 42 -7.51 38.53 16.70
CA SER A 42 -8.40 38.13 15.61
C SER A 42 -7.79 38.44 14.25
N HIS A 43 -7.90 37.51 13.31
CA HIS A 43 -7.34 37.63 11.97
C HIS A 43 -8.43 37.77 10.93
N CYS A 44 -8.22 38.63 9.92
CA CYS A 44 -9.15 38.71 8.79
C CYS A 44 -9.03 37.48 7.87
N THR A 45 -10.12 37.17 7.16
CA THR A 45 -10.18 36.03 6.23
C THR A 45 -9.02 35.96 5.21
N GLU A 46 -8.51 37.11 4.75
CA GLU A 46 -7.39 37.20 3.81
C GLU A 46 -6.06 36.77 4.47
N CYS A 47 -5.79 37.25 5.69
CA CYS A 47 -4.62 36.84 6.47
C CYS A 47 -4.67 35.35 6.79
N VAL A 48 -5.83 34.81 7.14
CA VAL A 48 -6.01 33.37 7.36
C VAL A 48 -5.78 32.58 6.08
N ARG A 49 -6.34 33.04 4.96
CA ARG A 49 -6.17 32.36 3.66
C ARG A 49 -4.70 32.33 3.23
N ARG A 50 -3.94 33.41 3.44
CA ARG A 50 -2.50 33.48 3.17
C ARG A 50 -1.67 32.67 4.16
N ALA A 51 -2.15 32.49 5.39
CA ALA A 51 -1.50 31.65 6.39
C ALA A 51 -1.69 30.16 6.14
N ARG A 52 -2.59 29.76 5.23
CA ARG A 52 -2.81 28.34 4.93
C ARG A 52 -1.52 27.76 4.33
N PRO A 53 -1.01 26.65 4.90
CA PRO A 53 0.17 25.99 4.36
C PRO A 53 -0.06 25.60 2.90
N ALA A 54 1.03 25.54 2.14
CA ALA A 54 1.00 25.15 0.74
C ALA A 54 0.27 23.81 0.57
N THR A 55 -0.37 23.60 -0.58
CA THR A 55 -1.04 22.32 -0.90
C THR A 55 -0.11 21.13 -0.72
N SER A 56 1.15 21.25 -1.11
CA SER A 56 2.19 20.22 -0.94
C SER A 56 2.42 19.84 0.53
N GLU A 57 2.44 20.83 1.42
CA GLU A 57 2.68 20.62 2.84
C GLU A 57 1.47 19.98 3.53
N ARG A 58 0.24 20.38 3.15
CA ARG A 58 -0.99 19.73 3.61
C ARG A 58 -1.07 18.26 3.20
N ILE A 59 -0.70 17.94 1.96
CA ILE A 59 -0.62 16.55 1.48
C ILE A 59 0.42 15.76 2.28
N ARG A 60 1.58 16.36 2.59
CA ARG A 60 2.61 15.74 3.42
C ARG A 60 2.11 15.41 4.83
N PHE A 61 1.41 16.35 5.49
CA PHE A 61 0.84 16.11 6.82
C PHE A 61 -0.24 15.04 6.81
N TRP A 62 -1.13 15.04 5.81
CA TRP A 62 -2.14 13.99 5.67
C TRP A 62 -1.51 12.61 5.42
N ASN A 63 -0.45 12.55 4.61
CA ASN A 63 0.29 11.32 4.37
C ASN A 63 0.95 10.79 5.65
N ALA A 64 1.53 11.67 6.46
CA ALA A 64 2.13 11.32 7.75
C ALA A 64 1.07 10.82 8.76
N ALA A 65 -0.15 11.36 8.73
CA ALA A 65 -1.23 10.94 9.61
C ALA A 65 -1.81 9.54 9.28
N GLN A 66 -1.54 9.00 8.10
CA GLN A 66 -2.03 7.68 7.64
C GLN A 66 -0.85 6.84 7.12
N PRO A 67 -0.02 6.29 8.03
CA PRO A 67 1.25 5.64 7.67
C PRO A 67 1.08 4.27 7.00
N VAL A 68 -0.11 3.67 7.08
CA VAL A 68 -0.41 2.30 6.58
C VAL A 68 -1.66 2.25 5.70
N LEU A 69 -1.90 3.31 4.92
CA LEU A 69 -3.12 3.43 4.10
C LEU A 69 -3.22 2.33 3.05
N VAL A 70 -2.14 2.08 2.31
CA VAL A 70 -2.12 1.07 1.24
C VAL A 70 -2.35 -0.32 1.84
N THR A 71 -1.69 -0.62 2.97
CA THR A 71 -1.88 -1.88 3.70
C THR A 71 -3.35 -2.09 4.08
N ARG A 72 -4.01 -1.07 4.64
CA ARG A 72 -5.44 -1.15 4.99
C ARG A 72 -6.32 -1.39 3.77
N LEU A 73 -6.05 -0.70 2.66
CA LEU A 73 -6.79 -0.87 1.42
C LEU A 73 -6.61 -2.28 0.84
N LEU A 74 -5.38 -2.79 0.81
CA LEU A 74 -5.11 -4.16 0.37
C LEU A 74 -5.82 -5.19 1.25
N ILE A 75 -5.80 -5.02 2.58
CA ILE A 75 -6.53 -5.89 3.49
C ILE A 75 -8.04 -5.84 3.20
N ALA A 76 -8.61 -4.64 3.07
CA ALA A 76 -10.02 -4.47 2.79
C ALA A 76 -10.43 -5.15 1.46
N VAL A 77 -9.64 -4.98 0.40
CA VAL A 77 -9.88 -5.62 -0.90
C VAL A 77 -9.83 -7.14 -0.80
N ASN A 78 -8.85 -7.71 -0.09
CA ASN A 78 -8.75 -9.16 0.12
C ASN A 78 -9.94 -9.72 0.91
N VAL A 79 -10.39 -9.01 1.96
CA VAL A 79 -11.54 -9.42 2.76
C VAL A 79 -12.83 -9.35 1.94
N ILE A 80 -13.01 -8.30 1.13
CA ILE A 80 -14.16 -8.15 0.22
C ILE A 80 -14.15 -9.26 -0.84
N ALA A 81 -12.98 -9.53 -1.46
CA ALA A 81 -12.83 -10.60 -2.43
C ALA A 81 -13.16 -11.97 -1.81
N TYR A 82 -12.70 -12.24 -0.59
CA TYR A 82 -13.04 -13.46 0.13
C TYR A 82 -14.54 -13.54 0.45
N ALA A 83 -15.18 -12.44 0.85
CA ALA A 83 -16.63 -12.40 1.07
C ALA A 83 -17.42 -12.71 -0.23
N TRP A 84 -16.94 -12.23 -1.38
CA TRP A 84 -17.52 -12.57 -2.69
C TRP A 84 -17.30 -14.05 -3.05
N VAL A 85 -16.14 -14.64 -2.72
CA VAL A 85 -15.92 -16.09 -2.90
C VAL A 85 -16.97 -16.90 -2.13
N LEU A 86 -17.34 -16.48 -0.91
CA LEU A 86 -18.33 -17.18 -0.10
C LEU A 86 -19.73 -17.24 -0.74
N THR A 87 -20.06 -16.38 -1.70
CA THR A 87 -21.36 -16.39 -2.38
C THR A 87 -21.43 -17.36 -3.57
N GLY A 88 -20.30 -17.92 -4.00
CA GLY A 88 -20.25 -18.82 -5.15
C GLY A 88 -20.70 -20.25 -4.82
N THR A 89 -20.97 -21.03 -5.86
CA THR A 89 -21.51 -22.38 -5.72
C THR A 89 -20.36 -23.36 -5.47
N ARG A 90 -20.49 -24.20 -4.44
CA ARG A 90 -19.49 -25.25 -4.16
C ARG A 90 -19.70 -26.44 -5.09
N MET A 91 -18.66 -26.78 -5.83
CA MET A 91 -18.59 -27.99 -6.64
C MET A 91 -17.67 -28.98 -5.94
N SER A 92 -18.13 -30.22 -5.75
CA SER A 92 -17.31 -31.30 -5.20
C SER A 92 -16.73 -32.13 -6.33
N SER A 93 -15.42 -32.38 -6.28
CA SER A 93 -14.69 -33.25 -7.21
C SER A 93 -13.90 -34.30 -6.42
N ILE A 94 -13.39 -35.33 -7.14
CA ILE A 94 -12.50 -36.35 -6.56
C ILE A 94 -11.23 -35.71 -5.96
N ALA A 95 -10.83 -34.54 -6.46
CA ALA A 95 -9.68 -33.78 -5.98
C ALA A 95 -10.00 -32.79 -4.84
N GLY A 96 -11.26 -32.72 -4.38
CA GLY A 96 -11.71 -31.80 -3.33
C GLY A 96 -12.89 -30.93 -3.75
N SER A 97 -13.33 -30.03 -2.86
CA SER A 97 -14.37 -29.04 -3.15
C SER A 97 -13.74 -27.73 -3.58
N ILE A 98 -14.19 -27.20 -4.72
CA ILE A 98 -13.79 -25.90 -5.27
C ILE A 98 -15.05 -25.06 -5.46
N ASN A 99 -14.94 -23.76 -5.24
CA ASN A 99 -15.99 -22.79 -5.48
C ASN A 99 -15.97 -22.29 -6.94
N SER A 100 -17.13 -22.06 -7.56
CA SER A 100 -17.22 -21.44 -8.89
C SER A 100 -16.43 -20.11 -8.97
N ASN A 101 -16.54 -19.29 -7.93
CA ASN A 101 -15.88 -17.99 -7.85
C ASN A 101 -14.36 -18.11 -7.66
N GLU A 102 -13.89 -19.24 -7.11
CA GLU A 102 -12.46 -19.56 -7.05
C GLU A 102 -11.91 -19.93 -8.42
N LEU A 103 -12.68 -20.64 -9.24
CA LEU A 103 -12.31 -20.93 -10.63
C LEU A 103 -12.31 -19.67 -11.49
N ASP A 104 -13.22 -18.73 -11.27
CA ASP A 104 -13.33 -17.51 -12.07
C ASP A 104 -12.14 -16.54 -11.90
N MET A 105 -11.42 -16.60 -10.78
CA MET A 105 -10.27 -15.70 -10.53
C MET A 105 -8.95 -16.43 -10.25
N GLY A 106 -8.96 -17.76 -10.15
CA GLY A 106 -7.76 -18.54 -9.91
C GLY A 106 -6.79 -18.52 -11.09
N LEU A 107 -5.52 -18.76 -10.79
CA LEU A 107 -4.44 -18.81 -11.77
C LEU A 107 -4.11 -20.27 -12.11
N SER A 108 -4.02 -20.56 -13.41
CA SER A 108 -3.51 -21.81 -13.98
C SER A 108 -3.10 -21.53 -15.42
N GLN A 109 -2.16 -22.31 -15.96
CA GLN A 109 -1.63 -22.14 -17.31
C GLN A 109 -2.76 -22.17 -18.36
N VAL A 110 -3.72 -23.08 -18.21
CA VAL A 110 -4.86 -23.21 -19.14
C VAL A 110 -5.64 -21.91 -19.34
N PHE A 111 -5.75 -21.07 -18.31
CA PHE A 111 -6.45 -19.79 -18.43
C PHE A 111 -5.58 -18.73 -19.10
N ILE A 112 -4.26 -18.75 -18.84
CA ILE A 112 -3.31 -17.84 -19.49
C ILE A 112 -3.24 -18.12 -20.99
N ASP A 113 -3.23 -19.40 -21.38
CA ASP A 113 -3.25 -19.83 -22.79
C ASP A 113 -4.53 -19.36 -23.52
N ASN A 114 -5.64 -19.23 -22.78
CA ASN A 114 -6.90 -18.67 -23.29
C ASN A 114 -6.96 -17.13 -23.28
N GLY A 115 -5.85 -16.45 -22.95
CA GLY A 115 -5.76 -15.00 -22.96
C GLY A 115 -6.24 -14.32 -21.67
N GLU A 116 -6.48 -15.06 -20.59
CA GLU A 116 -7.01 -14.53 -19.33
C GLU A 116 -5.93 -13.97 -18.40
N TRP A 117 -5.06 -13.12 -18.93
CA TRP A 117 -3.88 -12.54 -18.25
C TRP A 117 -4.20 -11.78 -16.96
N TYR A 118 -5.43 -11.29 -16.81
CA TYR A 118 -5.88 -10.60 -15.59
C TYR A 118 -5.78 -11.50 -14.34
N ARG A 119 -5.78 -12.83 -14.52
CA ARG A 119 -5.65 -13.83 -13.46
C ARG A 119 -4.31 -13.79 -12.73
N ILE A 120 -3.28 -13.23 -13.34
CA ILE A 120 -1.99 -13.00 -12.66
C ILE A 120 -2.19 -12.05 -11.45
N ILE A 121 -3.10 -11.08 -11.58
CA ILE A 121 -3.40 -10.13 -10.51
C ILE A 121 -4.58 -10.58 -9.66
N SER A 122 -5.70 -11.00 -10.27
CA SER A 122 -6.90 -11.35 -9.50
C SER A 122 -6.70 -12.56 -8.58
N SER A 123 -5.91 -13.55 -9.00
CA SER A 123 -5.58 -14.70 -8.15
C SER A 123 -4.84 -14.29 -6.87
N GLY A 124 -4.09 -13.19 -6.90
CA GLY A 124 -3.42 -12.61 -5.74
C GLY A 124 -4.37 -12.08 -4.65
N PHE A 125 -5.66 -11.99 -4.92
CA PHE A 125 -6.69 -11.59 -3.95
C PHE A 125 -7.65 -12.74 -3.57
N LEU A 126 -7.54 -13.88 -4.25
CA LEU A 126 -8.37 -15.05 -4.01
C LEU A 126 -7.89 -15.84 -2.78
N HIS A 127 -8.80 -16.35 -1.95
CA HIS A 127 -8.45 -17.19 -0.79
C HIS A 127 -9.40 -18.38 -0.64
N PHE A 128 -8.84 -19.59 -0.52
CA PHE A 128 -9.59 -20.85 -0.44
C PHE A 128 -10.09 -21.22 0.98
N GLY A 129 -9.95 -20.33 1.97
CA GLY A 129 -10.40 -20.63 3.33
C GLY A 129 -10.11 -19.55 4.36
N LEU A 130 -10.83 -19.63 5.49
CA LEU A 130 -10.83 -18.60 6.52
C LEU A 130 -9.47 -18.42 7.20
N ILE A 131 -8.80 -19.52 7.53
CA ILE A 131 -7.46 -19.49 8.14
C ILE A 131 -6.45 -18.90 7.14
N HIS A 132 -6.58 -19.25 5.85
CA HIS A 132 -5.69 -18.77 4.81
C HIS A 132 -5.77 -17.24 4.65
N VAL A 133 -6.98 -16.68 4.55
CA VAL A 133 -7.14 -15.22 4.51
C VAL A 133 -6.73 -14.56 5.82
N GLY A 134 -7.10 -15.13 6.97
CA GLY A 134 -6.76 -14.59 8.29
C GLY A 134 -5.25 -14.45 8.50
N MET A 135 -4.49 -15.51 8.19
CA MET A 135 -3.03 -15.50 8.31
C MET A 135 -2.35 -14.53 7.34
N ASN A 136 -2.81 -14.46 6.08
CA ASN A 136 -2.29 -13.50 5.12
C ASN A 136 -2.55 -12.06 5.57
N MET A 137 -3.74 -11.75 6.06
CA MET A 137 -4.07 -10.38 6.49
C MET A 137 -3.32 -9.99 7.76
N LEU A 138 -3.10 -10.93 8.68
CA LEU A 138 -2.27 -10.71 9.86
C LEU A 138 -0.82 -10.38 9.47
N LEU A 139 -0.21 -11.19 8.60
CA LEU A 139 1.16 -10.96 8.14
C LEU A 139 1.26 -9.68 7.30
N LEU A 140 0.30 -9.43 6.41
CA LEU A 140 0.25 -8.20 5.62
C LEU A 140 0.14 -6.96 6.52
N TRP A 141 -0.65 -7.03 7.60
CA TRP A 141 -0.75 -5.94 8.57
C TRP A 141 0.56 -5.67 9.31
N GLN A 142 1.25 -6.73 9.76
CA GLN A 142 2.53 -6.61 10.46
C GLN A 142 3.63 -6.07 9.53
N LEU A 143 3.74 -6.61 8.32
CA LEU A 143 4.73 -6.20 7.34
C LEU A 143 4.43 -4.81 6.76
N GLY A 144 3.17 -4.49 6.56
CA GLY A 144 2.72 -3.17 6.12
C GLY A 144 3.08 -2.06 7.11
N GLN A 145 2.90 -2.31 8.41
CA GLN A 145 3.35 -1.39 9.47
C GLN A 145 4.86 -1.14 9.45
N LEU A 146 5.66 -2.12 9.03
CA LEU A 146 7.10 -1.99 8.94
C LEU A 146 7.55 -1.30 7.64
N LEU A 147 7.02 -1.76 6.51
CA LEU A 147 7.54 -1.44 5.18
C LEU A 147 6.89 -0.21 4.55
N GLU A 148 5.59 0.01 4.74
CA GLU A 148 4.89 1.15 4.12
C GLU A 148 5.42 2.49 4.63
N PRO A 149 5.68 2.70 5.94
CA PRO A 149 6.30 3.94 6.42
C PRO A 149 7.76 4.10 5.95
N ALA A 150 8.49 2.98 5.80
CA ALA A 150 9.89 2.99 5.39
C ALA A 150 10.06 3.32 3.90
N LEU A 151 9.16 2.83 3.05
CA LEU A 151 9.22 2.97 1.59
C LEU A 151 8.38 4.15 1.08
N GLY A 152 7.34 4.52 1.82
CA GLY A 152 6.23 5.32 1.31
C GLY A 152 5.27 4.49 0.46
N ARG A 153 4.07 5.03 0.27
CA ARG A 153 2.92 4.33 -0.34
C ARG A 153 3.22 3.74 -1.71
N SER A 154 3.77 4.54 -2.62
CA SER A 154 4.00 4.16 -4.01
C SER A 154 5.02 3.03 -4.16
N ARG A 155 6.16 3.12 -3.45
CA ARG A 155 7.19 2.07 -3.48
C ARG A 155 6.72 0.80 -2.78
N PHE A 156 5.97 0.93 -1.68
CA PHE A 156 5.34 -0.23 -1.04
C PHE A 156 4.35 -0.93 -1.98
N THR A 157 3.50 -0.17 -2.68
CA THR A 157 2.61 -0.71 -3.72
C THR A 157 3.39 -1.45 -4.81
N LEU A 158 4.46 -0.85 -5.34
CA LEU A 158 5.29 -1.50 -6.35
C LEU A 158 5.93 -2.79 -5.85
N LEU A 159 6.49 -2.79 -4.63
CA LEU A 159 7.05 -3.99 -4.02
C LEU A 159 6.00 -5.09 -3.88
N TYR A 160 4.81 -4.77 -3.36
CA TYR A 160 3.72 -5.73 -3.16
C TYR A 160 3.29 -6.39 -4.48
N PHE A 161 2.99 -5.58 -5.51
CA PHE A 161 2.54 -6.12 -6.80
C PHE A 161 3.66 -6.82 -7.58
N THR A 162 4.90 -6.37 -7.46
CA THR A 162 6.02 -7.07 -8.11
C THR A 162 6.27 -8.43 -7.48
N ALA A 163 6.22 -8.52 -6.14
CA ALA A 163 6.27 -9.80 -5.44
C ALA A 163 5.08 -10.72 -5.78
N MET A 164 3.87 -10.15 -5.93
CA MET A 164 2.69 -10.89 -6.39
C MET A 164 2.92 -11.51 -7.77
N VAL A 165 3.40 -10.73 -8.74
CA VAL A 165 3.71 -11.20 -10.10
C VAL A 165 4.85 -12.24 -10.07
N GLY A 166 5.86 -12.04 -9.23
CA GLY A 166 6.92 -13.02 -9.00
C GLY A 166 6.38 -14.36 -8.48
N GLY A 167 5.43 -14.31 -7.54
CA GLY A 167 4.72 -15.48 -7.06
C GLY A 167 3.90 -16.16 -8.14
N ALA A 168 3.11 -15.41 -8.91
CA ALA A 168 2.35 -15.95 -10.04
C ALA A 168 3.27 -16.64 -11.07
N THR A 169 4.40 -16.02 -11.41
CA THR A 169 5.42 -16.60 -12.30
C THR A 169 5.96 -17.92 -11.75
N GLY A 170 6.36 -17.93 -10.48
CA GLY A 170 6.88 -19.14 -9.83
C GLY A 170 5.84 -20.26 -9.74
N ALA A 171 4.57 -19.92 -9.48
CA ALA A 171 3.48 -20.88 -9.45
C ALA A 171 3.30 -21.58 -10.81
N LEU A 172 3.28 -20.81 -11.90
CA LEU A 172 3.14 -21.34 -13.26
C LEU A 172 4.35 -22.19 -13.68
N LEU A 173 5.57 -21.82 -13.27
CA LEU A 173 6.78 -22.58 -13.59
C LEU A 173 6.85 -23.94 -12.87
N ILE A 174 6.42 -24.01 -11.62
CA ILE A 174 6.54 -25.24 -10.81
C ILE A 174 5.32 -26.15 -10.95
N ASN A 175 4.11 -25.58 -11.01
CA ASN A 175 2.87 -26.34 -11.10
C ASN A 175 1.88 -25.65 -12.04
N PRO A 176 2.11 -25.69 -13.37
CA PRO A 176 1.31 -24.96 -14.36
C PRO A 176 -0.18 -25.36 -14.35
N ASN A 177 -0.46 -26.64 -14.06
CA ASN A 177 -1.82 -27.19 -14.06
C ASN A 177 -2.55 -26.99 -12.72
N GLY A 178 -1.85 -26.53 -11.68
CA GLY A 178 -2.44 -26.31 -10.37
C GLY A 178 -3.21 -24.99 -10.30
N LEU A 179 -4.43 -25.03 -9.76
CA LEU A 179 -5.18 -23.82 -9.45
C LEU A 179 -4.51 -23.10 -8.26
N THR A 180 -3.93 -21.94 -8.52
CA THR A 180 -3.25 -21.12 -7.51
C THR A 180 -4.04 -19.84 -7.20
N GLY A 181 -4.04 -19.44 -5.93
CA GLY A 181 -4.62 -18.19 -5.46
C GLY A 181 -4.16 -17.87 -4.05
N GLY A 182 -4.05 -16.58 -3.74
CA GLY A 182 -3.62 -16.09 -2.44
C GLY A 182 -2.75 -14.85 -2.54
N ALA A 183 -2.90 -13.94 -1.57
CA ALA A 183 -1.97 -12.83 -1.39
C ALA A 183 -0.58 -13.29 -0.93
N SER A 184 -0.39 -14.58 -0.66
CA SER A 184 0.79 -15.13 -0.01
C SER A 184 2.07 -14.94 -0.82
N GLY A 185 2.03 -15.00 -2.16
CA GLY A 185 3.20 -14.66 -2.98
C GLY A 185 3.73 -13.24 -2.67
N ALA A 186 2.83 -12.26 -2.57
CA ALA A 186 3.19 -10.91 -2.18
C ALA A 186 3.69 -10.83 -0.72
N VAL A 187 3.01 -11.51 0.20
CA VAL A 187 3.37 -11.53 1.64
C VAL A 187 4.76 -12.15 1.86
N PHE A 188 5.08 -13.25 1.19
CA PHE A 188 6.42 -13.86 1.22
C PHE A 188 7.47 -12.91 0.65
N GLY A 189 7.15 -12.19 -0.42
CA GLY A 189 8.03 -11.15 -0.94
C GLY A 189 8.25 -10.00 0.02
N LEU A 190 7.21 -9.56 0.75
CA LEU A 190 7.36 -8.54 1.81
C LEU A 190 8.21 -9.05 2.97
N MET A 191 8.05 -10.31 3.41
CA MET A 191 8.90 -10.91 4.45
C MET A 191 10.37 -10.96 4.01
N ALA A 192 10.63 -11.41 2.78
CA ALA A 192 11.97 -11.45 2.21
C ALA A 192 12.58 -10.05 2.07
N ALA A 193 11.81 -9.07 1.57
CA ALA A 193 12.23 -7.68 1.48
C ALA A 193 12.61 -7.11 2.85
N ALA A 194 11.79 -7.35 3.88
CA ALA A 194 12.06 -6.91 5.23
C ALA A 194 13.34 -7.57 5.79
N ALA A 195 13.52 -8.88 5.59
CA ALA A 195 14.73 -9.58 6.01
C ALA A 195 16.00 -9.02 5.33
N VAL A 196 15.96 -8.81 4.01
CA VAL A 196 17.06 -8.19 3.27
C VAL A 196 17.34 -6.76 3.76
N GLY A 197 16.29 -5.96 3.97
CA GLY A 197 16.44 -4.59 4.46
C GLY A 197 17.05 -4.51 5.86
N PHE A 198 16.74 -5.47 6.75
CA PHE A 198 17.42 -5.58 8.05
C PHE A 198 18.89 -5.97 7.89
N GLN A 199 19.17 -6.96 7.03
CA GLN A 199 20.53 -7.42 6.77
C GLN A 199 21.43 -6.31 6.22
N GLN A 200 20.94 -5.50 5.27
CA GLN A 200 21.66 -4.35 4.72
C GLN A 200 22.01 -3.28 5.77
N ARG A 201 21.26 -3.24 6.88
CA ARG A 201 21.51 -2.33 8.02
C ARG A 201 22.35 -2.98 9.12
N GLY A 202 22.91 -4.17 8.88
CA GLY A 202 23.71 -4.91 9.84
C GLY A 202 22.89 -5.57 10.96
N VAL A 203 21.56 -5.65 10.81
CA VAL A 203 20.68 -6.29 11.79
C VAL A 203 20.38 -7.70 11.31
N ASN A 204 20.72 -8.72 12.12
CA ASN A 204 20.41 -10.11 11.80
C ASN A 204 18.87 -10.33 11.79
N PRO A 205 18.27 -10.72 10.66
CA PRO A 205 16.81 -10.92 10.54
C PRO A 205 16.25 -12.01 11.46
N MET A 206 17.06 -12.98 11.87
CA MET A 206 16.63 -14.02 12.81
C MET A 206 16.39 -13.46 14.23
N ARG A 207 17.05 -12.36 14.58
CA ARG A 207 16.85 -11.69 15.88
C ARG A 207 15.64 -10.76 15.89
N THR A 208 15.10 -10.39 14.73
CA THR A 208 13.92 -9.52 14.62
C THR A 208 12.60 -10.30 14.60
N GLY A 209 12.66 -11.63 14.58
CA GLY A 209 11.51 -12.51 14.39
C GLY A 209 11.12 -12.69 12.92
N ILE A 210 11.38 -11.72 12.03
CA ILE A 210 10.99 -11.80 10.61
C ILE A 210 11.69 -12.95 9.89
N GLY A 211 12.99 -13.12 10.13
CA GLY A 211 13.74 -14.23 9.54
C GLY A 211 13.16 -15.58 9.96
N ALA A 212 12.86 -15.74 11.26
CA ALA A 212 12.25 -16.95 11.78
C ALA A 212 10.84 -17.19 11.20
N THR A 213 10.01 -16.14 11.12
CA THR A 213 8.68 -16.22 10.50
C THR A 213 8.76 -16.61 9.02
N LEU A 214 9.67 -16.03 8.25
CA LEU A 214 9.88 -16.39 6.85
C LEU A 214 10.31 -17.86 6.71
N MET A 215 11.27 -18.31 7.51
CA MET A 215 11.74 -19.71 7.49
C MET A 215 10.63 -20.68 7.89
N LEU A 216 9.84 -20.36 8.92
CA LEU A 216 8.70 -21.18 9.34
C LEU A 216 7.64 -21.26 8.24
N ASN A 217 7.29 -20.15 7.60
CA ASN A 217 6.30 -20.15 6.53
C ASN A 217 6.80 -20.89 5.28
N LEU A 218 8.10 -20.80 4.97
CA LEU A 218 8.72 -21.63 3.93
C LEU A 218 8.69 -23.11 4.30
N LEU A 219 9.00 -23.49 5.54
CA LEU A 219 8.87 -24.87 5.99
C LEU A 219 7.44 -25.40 5.84
N ILE A 220 6.44 -24.61 6.26
CA ILE A 220 5.02 -24.93 6.10
C ILE A 220 4.66 -25.13 4.62
N THR A 221 5.26 -24.34 3.73
CA THR A 221 5.05 -24.43 2.26
C THR A 221 5.40 -25.80 1.71
N PHE A 222 6.47 -26.41 2.21
CA PHE A 222 6.88 -27.75 1.78
C PHE A 222 6.20 -28.87 2.57
N ALA A 223 5.71 -28.58 3.78
CA ALA A 223 5.13 -29.57 4.68
C ALA A 223 3.63 -29.85 4.42
N ILE A 224 2.87 -28.85 3.97
CA ILE A 224 1.41 -28.98 3.78
C ILE A 224 1.09 -29.14 2.28
N PRO A 225 0.51 -30.28 1.87
CA PRO A 225 0.04 -30.48 0.50
C PRO A 225 -1.02 -29.46 0.08
N GLY A 226 -1.00 -29.04 -1.18
CA GLY A 226 -1.94 -28.06 -1.74
C GLY A 226 -1.49 -26.60 -1.61
N ILE A 227 -0.37 -26.32 -0.92
CA ILE A 227 0.24 -24.99 -0.92
C ILE A 227 1.11 -24.80 -2.18
N SER A 228 1.01 -23.63 -2.81
CA SER A 228 1.82 -23.29 -3.99
C SER A 228 3.27 -23.00 -3.62
N ILE A 229 4.13 -24.03 -3.75
CA ILE A 229 5.59 -23.92 -3.55
C ILE A 229 6.17 -22.83 -4.46
N GLY A 230 5.81 -22.87 -5.74
CA GLY A 230 6.24 -21.87 -6.72
C GLY A 230 5.77 -20.46 -6.40
N GLY A 231 4.54 -20.32 -5.91
CA GLY A 231 3.97 -19.05 -5.46
C GLY A 231 4.81 -18.40 -4.36
N HIS A 232 5.16 -19.16 -3.33
CA HIS A 232 5.91 -18.64 -2.19
C HIS A 232 7.38 -18.40 -2.49
N LEU A 233 8.05 -19.32 -3.20
CA LEU A 233 9.44 -19.14 -3.59
C LEU A 233 9.62 -17.99 -4.59
N GLY A 234 8.79 -17.93 -5.63
CA GLY A 234 8.83 -16.86 -6.62
C GLY A 234 8.59 -15.49 -5.97
N GLY A 235 7.60 -15.41 -5.08
CA GLY A 235 7.31 -14.20 -4.31
C GLY A 235 8.46 -13.78 -3.40
N ALA A 236 9.02 -14.71 -2.63
CA ALA A 236 10.15 -14.45 -1.73
C ALA A 236 11.40 -14.00 -2.49
N LEU A 237 11.74 -14.67 -3.61
CA LEU A 237 12.90 -14.33 -4.43
C LEU A 237 12.76 -12.92 -5.02
N VAL A 238 11.64 -12.66 -5.71
CA VAL A 238 11.40 -11.36 -6.35
C VAL A 238 11.30 -10.25 -5.30
N GLY A 239 10.56 -10.47 -4.22
CA GLY A 239 10.45 -9.50 -3.13
C GLY A 239 11.78 -9.23 -2.44
N GLY A 240 12.63 -10.24 -2.24
CA GLY A 240 13.98 -10.07 -1.71
C GLY A 240 14.88 -9.23 -2.62
N VAL A 241 14.87 -9.49 -3.94
CA VAL A 241 15.64 -8.73 -4.93
C VAL A 241 15.16 -7.27 -5.02
N ILE A 242 13.85 -7.05 -5.12
CA ILE A 242 13.30 -5.69 -5.15
C ILE A 242 13.50 -4.98 -3.80
N GLY A 243 13.37 -5.72 -2.70
CA GLY A 243 13.67 -5.24 -1.35
C GLY A 243 15.12 -4.76 -1.23
N TYR A 244 16.07 -5.51 -1.77
CA TYR A 244 17.49 -5.11 -1.82
C TYR A 244 17.66 -3.75 -2.50
N ALA A 245 17.04 -3.57 -3.67
CA ALA A 245 17.09 -2.32 -4.43
C ALA A 245 16.35 -1.15 -3.75
N MET A 246 15.23 -1.42 -3.06
CA MET A 246 14.37 -0.38 -2.49
C MET A 246 14.72 0.02 -1.06
N LEU A 247 15.35 -0.86 -0.27
CA LEU A 247 15.59 -0.67 1.17
C LEU A 247 17.04 -0.32 1.51
N GLU A 248 17.89 -0.18 0.49
CA GLU A 248 19.29 0.21 0.62
C GLU A 248 19.45 1.41 1.56
N PRO A 249 20.42 1.40 2.48
CA PRO A 249 20.62 2.52 3.39
C PRO A 249 20.92 3.83 2.66
N LYS A 250 20.41 4.95 3.16
CA LYS A 250 20.57 6.26 2.49
C LYS A 250 22.02 6.67 2.26
N TRP A 251 22.95 6.22 3.10
CA TRP A 251 24.37 6.52 2.98
C TRP A 251 25.10 5.68 1.92
N GLN A 252 24.44 4.67 1.34
CA GLN A 252 24.95 3.80 0.27
C GLN A 252 24.22 4.02 -1.06
N ARG A 253 23.16 4.85 -1.08
CA ARG A 253 22.32 5.04 -2.27
C ARG A 253 22.95 6.02 -3.26
N ASP A 254 23.64 5.49 -4.25
CA ASP A 254 24.18 6.28 -5.37
C ASP A 254 23.15 6.48 -6.50
N ALA A 255 22.16 5.58 -6.62
CA ALA A 255 21.22 5.54 -7.74
C ALA A 255 19.74 5.36 -7.28
N PRO A 256 19.09 6.41 -6.74
CA PRO A 256 17.73 6.32 -6.19
C PRO A 256 16.63 5.98 -7.20
N TRP A 257 16.93 6.08 -8.50
CA TRP A 257 16.03 5.70 -9.60
C TRP A 257 15.87 4.19 -9.74
N ILE A 258 16.83 3.38 -9.28
CA ILE A 258 16.78 1.91 -9.34
C ILE A 258 15.57 1.39 -8.56
N ALA A 259 15.23 2.03 -7.44
CA ALA A 259 14.05 1.72 -6.63
C ALA A 259 12.71 1.87 -7.40
N TRP A 260 12.71 2.50 -8.58
CA TRP A 260 11.54 2.64 -9.45
C TRP A 260 11.63 1.78 -10.70
N VAL A 261 12.82 1.64 -11.28
CA VAL A 261 13.02 0.91 -12.53
C VAL A 261 13.09 -0.60 -12.32
N ALA A 262 13.76 -1.06 -11.24
CA ALA A 262 13.91 -2.50 -10.99
C ALA A 262 12.57 -3.25 -10.86
N PRO A 263 11.55 -2.74 -10.15
CA PRO A 263 10.22 -3.39 -10.11
C PRO A 263 9.57 -3.49 -11.49
N VAL A 264 9.65 -2.42 -12.28
CA VAL A 264 9.01 -2.35 -13.61
C VAL A 264 9.67 -3.35 -14.56
N ILE A 265 11.00 -3.41 -14.58
CA ILE A 265 11.76 -4.40 -15.36
C ILE A 265 11.42 -5.82 -14.90
N CYS A 266 11.34 -6.05 -13.59
CA CYS A 266 11.01 -7.37 -13.04
C CYS A 266 9.60 -7.81 -13.46
N ILE A 267 8.60 -6.93 -13.38
CA ILE A 267 7.24 -7.22 -13.85
C ILE A 267 7.26 -7.54 -15.35
N ALA A 268 7.90 -6.70 -16.17
CA ALA A 268 7.98 -6.92 -17.62
C ALA A 268 8.67 -8.25 -17.96
N SER A 269 9.75 -8.58 -17.25
CA SER A 269 10.50 -9.83 -17.44
C SER A 269 9.68 -11.05 -17.03
N SER A 270 8.96 -10.96 -15.91
CA SER A 270 8.02 -12.01 -15.47
C SER A 270 6.90 -12.24 -16.49
N LEU A 271 6.29 -11.18 -17.01
CA LEU A 271 5.24 -11.29 -18.02
C LEU A 271 5.76 -11.84 -19.34
N LEU A 272 6.94 -11.40 -19.78
CA LEU A 272 7.60 -11.95 -20.96
C LEU A 272 7.89 -13.44 -20.76
N LEU A 273 8.43 -13.84 -19.60
CA LEU A 273 8.69 -15.24 -19.29
C LEU A 273 7.40 -16.07 -19.33
N ILE A 274 6.33 -15.62 -18.69
CA ILE A 274 5.02 -16.29 -18.73
C ILE A 274 4.51 -16.43 -20.17
N SER A 275 4.83 -15.49 -21.07
CA SER A 275 4.40 -15.59 -22.48
C SER A 275 5.16 -16.61 -23.33
N THR A 276 6.22 -17.22 -22.80
CA THR A 276 7.06 -18.17 -23.55
C THR A 276 6.66 -19.64 -23.42
N PHE A 277 5.74 -19.96 -22.51
CA PHE A 277 5.27 -21.32 -22.25
C PHE A 277 3.77 -21.29 -21.97
#